data_AF-A0A5J4NZE4-F1
#
_entry.id   AF-A0A5J4NZE4-F1
#
_cell.length_a   1.000
_cell.length_b   1.000
_cell.length_c   1.000
_cell.angle_alpha   90.00
_cell.angle_beta   90.00
_cell.angle_gamma   90.00
#
_symmetry.space_group_name_H-M   'P 1'
#
loop_
_entity.id
_entity.type
_entity.pdbx_description
1 polymer ?
#
loop_
_entity_poly.entity_id
_entity_poly.type
_entity_poly.pdbx_seq_one_letter_code
_entity_poly.pdbx_strand_id
1 'polypeptide(L)' 'MSWWREGSLRELTVGNEVISMRYRIDKSDPHSWTLVIKNVTEQDSGIYICQINLAKLREKFFYLTVVSKFHI' A
#
# COMPACT_ATOMS: atom_id res chain seq x y z
N MET A 1 3.27 -2.23 -11.47
CA MET A 1 3.60 -2.46 -10.05
C MET A 1 2.31 -2.71 -9.30
N SER A 2 2.34 -3.56 -8.29
CA SER A 2 1.21 -3.82 -7.40
C SER A 2 1.60 -3.59 -5.95
N TRP A 3 0.60 -3.27 -5.13
CA TRP A 3 0.74 -3.19 -3.68
C TRP A 3 -0.04 -4.31 -3.03
N TRP A 4 0.55 -4.92 -2.01
CA TRP A 4 -0.07 -5.94 -1.18
C TRP A 4 0.00 -5.53 0.28
N ARG A 5 -0.87 -6.14 1.08
CA ARG A 5 -0.70 -6.22 2.53
C ARG A 5 -0.31 -7.65 2.89
N GLU A 6 0.61 -7.83 3.82
CA GLU A 6 0.93 -9.17 4.32
C GLU A 6 -0.35 -9.91 4.77
N GLY A 7 -0.47 -11.17 4.37
CA GLY A 7 -1.63 -12.02 4.65
C GLY A 7 -2.88 -11.73 3.80
N SER A 8 -2.86 -10.73 2.91
CA SER A 8 -3.99 -10.47 2.00
C SER A 8 -4.08 -11.53 0.88
N LEU A 9 -5.32 -11.90 0.52
CA LEU A 9 -5.59 -12.85 -0.57
C LEU A 9 -5.51 -12.22 -1.97
N ARG A 10 -5.48 -10.88 -2.05
CA ARG A 10 -5.49 -10.10 -3.29
C ARG A 10 -4.71 -8.81 -3.10
N GLU A 11 -4.23 -8.28 -4.22
CA GLU A 11 -3.59 -6.99 -4.32
C GLU A 11 -4.49 -5.86 -3.78
N LEU A 12 -3.88 -4.92 -3.06
CA LEU A 12 -4.50 -3.63 -2.76
C LEU A 12 -4.66 -2.81 -4.04
N THR A 13 -3.64 -2.86 -4.91
CA THR A 13 -3.62 -2.16 -6.20
C THR A 13 -2.89 -2.98 -7.27
N VAL A 14 -3.35 -2.90 -8.52
CA VAL A 14 -2.61 -3.38 -9.71
C VAL A 14 -2.50 -2.23 -10.70
N GLY A 15 -1.29 -1.69 -10.87
CA GLY A 15 -1.12 -0.46 -11.65
C GLY A 15 -1.87 0.69 -11.00
N ASN A 16 -2.91 1.19 -11.66
CA ASN A 16 -3.80 2.24 -11.14
C ASN A 16 -5.13 1.70 -10.57
N GLU A 17 -5.44 0.43 -10.81
CA GLU A 17 -6.66 -0.20 -10.33
C GLU A 17 -6.54 -0.51 -8.84
N VAL A 18 -7.61 -0.28 -8.08
CA VAL A 18 -7.63 -0.42 -6.62
C VAL A 18 -8.80 -1.28 -6.16
N ILE A 19 -8.58 -2.10 -5.13
CA ILE A 19 -9.64 -2.97 -4.57
C ILE A 19 -10.62 -2.22 -3.66
N SER A 20 -10.25 -1.01 -3.22
CA SER A 20 -11.04 -0.20 -2.29
C SER A 20 -10.82 1.29 -2.54
N MET A 21 -11.88 2.10 -2.35
CA MET A 21 -11.83 3.57 -2.45
C MET A 21 -10.91 4.23 -1.40
N ARG A 22 -10.49 3.48 -0.37
CA ARG A 22 -9.48 3.93 0.60
C ARG A 22 -8.08 4.02 -0.01
N TYR A 23 -7.79 3.24 -1.06
CA TYR A 23 -6.48 3.21 -1.70
C TYR A 23 -6.45 4.09 -2.95
N ARG A 24 -5.28 4.71 -3.20
CA ARG A 24 -4.94 5.31 -4.49
C ARG A 24 -3.44 5.20 -4.72
N ILE A 25 -3.03 5.28 -5.98
CA ILE A 25 -1.64 5.56 -6.34
C ILE A 25 -1.48 7.07 -6.51
N ASP A 26 -0.48 7.64 -5.85
CA ASP A 26 -0.07 9.01 -6.11
C ASP A 26 0.57 9.11 -7.51
N LYS A 27 0.13 10.09 -8.29
CA LYS A 27 0.56 10.33 -9.67
C LYS A 27 1.38 11.61 -9.80
N SER A 28 1.73 12.26 -8.68
CA SER A 28 2.52 13.48 -8.64
C SER A 28 3.92 13.30 -9.24
N ASP A 29 4.54 12.15 -9.01
CA ASP A 29 5.81 11.73 -9.62
C ASP A 29 5.57 10.52 -10.56
N PRO A 30 5.76 10.68 -11.88
CA PRO A 30 5.61 9.60 -12.87
C PRO A 30 6.54 8.39 -12.66
N HIS A 31 7.63 8.56 -11.91
CA HIS A 31 8.57 7.50 -11.60
C HIS A 31 8.28 6.80 -10.26
N SER A 32 7.28 7.27 -9.53
CA SER A 32 6.88 6.71 -8.25
C SER A 32 5.59 5.90 -8.36
N TRP A 33 5.47 4.87 -7.52
CA TRP A 33 4.23 4.09 -7.36
C TRP A 33 3.84 4.13 -5.89
N THR A 34 3.65 5.33 -5.35
CA THR A 34 3.38 5.53 -3.94
C THR A 34 1.93 5.15 -3.61
N LEU A 35 1.74 4.20 -2.69
CA LEU A 35 0.44 3.86 -2.15
C LEU A 35 0.00 4.94 -1.14
N VAL A 36 -1.20 5.46 -1.33
CA VAL A 36 -1.85 6.34 -0.35
C VAL A 36 -3.07 5.62 0.23
N ILE A 37 -3.16 5.60 1.56
CA ILE A 37 -4.25 4.99 2.32
C ILE A 37 -5.04 6.12 3.00
N LYS A 38 -6.34 6.23 2.71
CA LYS A 38 -7.22 7.23 3.30
C LYS A 38 -7.91 6.70 4.57
N ASN A 39 -8.22 7.62 5.47
CA ASN A 39 -8.93 7.35 6.73
C ASN A 39 -8.23 6.25 7.53
N VAL A 40 -6.90 6.36 7.71
CA VAL A 40 -6.10 5.36 8.41
C VAL A 40 -6.55 5.21 9.86
N THR A 41 -6.54 3.98 10.35
CA THR A 41 -6.75 3.61 11.76
C THR A 41 -5.57 2.76 12.24
N GLU A 42 -5.47 2.54 13.56
CA GLU A 42 -4.40 1.71 14.13
C GLU A 42 -4.37 0.29 13.53
N GLN A 43 -5.52 -0.23 13.11
CA GLN A 43 -5.66 -1.54 12.46
C GLN A 43 -5.06 -1.60 11.05
N ASP A 44 -4.72 -0.46 10.45
CA ASP A 44 -3.96 -0.42 9.19
C ASP A 44 -2.46 -0.60 9.41
N SER A 45 -1.97 -0.66 10.65
CA SER A 45 -0.57 -1.01 10.92
C SER A 45 -0.24 -2.42 10.39
N GLY A 46 0.99 -2.60 9.91
CA GLY A 46 1.47 -3.88 9.38
C GLY A 46 2.41 -3.72 8.18
N ILE A 47 2.72 -4.85 7.55
CA ILE A 47 3.62 -4.90 6.40
C ILE A 47 2.85 -4.68 5.09
N TYR A 48 3.33 -3.73 4.31
CA TYR A 48 2.90 -3.45 2.95
C TYR A 48 4.02 -3.79 1.98
N ILE A 49 3.68 -4.44 0.88
CA ILE A 49 4.65 -5.01 -0.05
C ILE A 49 4.44 -4.34 -1.40
N CYS A 50 5.47 -3.66 -1.90
CA CYS A 50 5.50 -3.17 -3.28
C CYS A 50 6.12 -4.26 -4.15
N GLN A 51 5.38 -4.70 -5.16
CA GLN A 51 5.74 -5.83 -6.00
C GLN A 51 5.85 -5.42 -7.47
N ILE A 52 6.92 -5.88 -8.11
CA ILE A 52 7.17 -5.73 -9.55
C ILE A 52 7.11 -7.11 -10.19
N ASN A 53 6.02 -7.36 -10.90
CA ASN A 53 5.78 -8.60 -11.65
C ASN A 53 6.50 -8.53 -13.00
N LEU A 54 7.74 -8.98 -13.02
CA LEU A 54 8.53 -9.25 -14.24
C LEU A 54 8.76 -10.76 -14.35
N ALA A 55 9.62 -11.21 -15.28
CA ALA A 55 10.04 -12.60 -15.37
C ALA A 55 10.64 -13.15 -14.06
N LYS A 56 11.27 -12.27 -13.26
CA LYS A 56 11.65 -12.52 -11.87
C LYS A 56 10.90 -11.55 -10.98
N LEU A 57 10.21 -12.11 -9.99
CA LEU A 57 9.53 -11.34 -8.95
C LEU A 57 10.54 -10.46 -8.19
N ARG A 58 10.20 -9.19 -8.01
CA ARG A 58 10.95 -8.27 -7.14
C ARG A 58 9.99 -7.62 -6.15
N GLU A 59 10.39 -7.59 -4.90
CA GLU A 59 9.56 -7.10 -3.79
C GLU A 59 10.34 -6.14 -2.91
N LYS A 60 9.63 -5.16 -2.34
CA LYS A 60 10.10 -4.33 -1.24
C LYS A 60 9.06 -4.33 -0.15
N PHE A 61 9.51 -4.51 1.09
CA PHE A 61 8.67 -4.60 2.28
C PHE A 61 8.76 -3.29 3.07
N PHE A 62 7.61 -2.77 3.49
CA PHE A 62 7.47 -1.54 4.26
C PHE A 62 6.60 -1.81 5.49
N TYR A 63 7.13 -1.56 6.68
CA TYR A 63 6.33 -1.64 7.90
C TYR A 63 5.70 -0.28 8.19
N LEU A 64 4.37 -0.22 8.22
CA LEU A 64 3.59 0.95 8.58
C LEU A 64 3.12 0.82 10.03
N THR A 65 3.34 1.86 10.82
CA THR A 65 2.74 2.00 12.16
C THR A 65 1.82 3.20 12.16
N VAL A 66 0.55 2.98 12.53
CA VAL A 66 -0.46 4.02 12.72
C VAL A 66 -0.79 4.09 14.20
N VAL A 67 -0.57 5.25 14.80
CA VAL A 67 -0.85 5.52 16.22
C VAL A 67 -2.03 6.47 16.34
N SER A 68 -2.94 6.23 17.30
CA SER A 68 -3.98 7.20 17.63
C SER A 68 -3.38 8.47 18.24
N LYS A 69 -4.05 9.60 17.99
CA LYS A 69 -3.74 10.84 18.69
C LYS A 69 -4.42 10.80 20.06
N PHE A 70 -3.61 10.76 21.12
CA PHE A 70 -4.08 11.07 22.46
C PHE A 70 -4.61 12.51 22.46
N HIS A 71 -5.91 12.67 22.75
CA HIS A 71 -6.47 13.96 23.09
C HIS A 71 -6.24 14.14 24.60
N ILE A 72 -5.35 15.07 24.95
CA ILE A 72 -5.14 15.55 26.33
C ILE A 72 -6.12 16.69 26.56
#